data_AF-A0A4D7DED6-F1
#
_entry.id   AF-A0A4D7DED6-F1
#
_cell.length_a   1.000
_cell.length_b   1.000
_cell.length_c   1.000
_cell.angle_alpha   90.00
_cell.angle_beta   90.00
_cell.angle_gamma   90.00
#
_symmetry.space_group_name_H-M   'P 1'
#
loop_
_entity.id
_entity.type
_entity.pdbx_description
1 polymer ?
#
loop_
_entity_poly.entity_id
_entity_poly.type
_entity_poly.pdbx_seq_one_letter_code
_entity_poly.pdbx_strand_id
1 'polypeptide(L)'
;MTRRLPTFALLAALASATLAVSAAGARKPEPAPASVTANGFTLTSSTIALPVEEPFFPDSPDGGPKADTINADCTACHSASMTLTQPALSPEAWAGVVHKMRDVYHAPVPEEDVPAILAYLAHLPPKPSPGEE
;
A
#
# COMPACT_ATOMS: atom_id res chain seq x y z
N MET A 1 48.28 41.12 13.17
CA MET A 1 47.30 42.20 13.42
C MET A 1 46.72 42.65 12.09
N THR A 2 45.51 42.17 11.75
CA THR A 2 44.54 42.84 10.85
C THR A 2 43.21 42.10 11.03
N ARG A 3 42.38 42.59 11.95
CA ARG A 3 41.01 42.09 12.19
C ARG A 3 40.13 42.45 11.00
N ARG A 4 39.40 41.50 10.44
CA ARG A 4 38.19 41.76 9.65
C ARG A 4 36.97 41.37 10.50
N LEU A 5 36.11 42.34 10.80
CA LEU A 5 34.84 42.16 11.50
C LEU A 5 33.70 41.91 10.49
N PRO A 6 32.56 41.34 10.94
CA PRO A 6 31.56 40.69 10.11
C PRO A 6 30.50 41.65 9.56
N THR A 7 30.09 41.42 8.31
CA THR A 7 28.99 42.14 7.66
C THR A 7 27.67 41.42 7.94
N PHE A 8 27.22 41.42 9.19
CA PHE A 8 25.80 41.25 9.50
C PHE A 8 25.14 42.63 9.51
N ALA A 9 23.87 42.67 9.09
CA ALA A 9 22.95 43.81 9.07
C ALA A 9 22.95 44.68 7.80
N LEU A 10 22.10 44.30 6.84
CA LEU A 10 21.33 45.28 6.09
C LEU A 10 19.86 44.83 5.99
N LEU A 11 19.09 45.34 6.95
CA LEU A 11 17.75 45.91 6.85
C LEU A 11 16.69 45.25 5.93
N ALA A 12 15.64 44.80 6.61
CA ALA A 12 14.30 44.53 6.16
C ALA A 12 13.68 45.61 5.24
N ALA A 13 12.92 45.16 4.22
CA ALA A 13 11.84 45.95 3.62
C ALA A 13 10.76 45.05 2.98
N LEU A 14 9.63 44.95 3.68
CA LEU A 14 8.24 44.76 3.26
C LEU A 14 7.92 44.33 1.81
N ALA A 15 7.25 43.18 1.68
CA ALA A 15 6.15 42.99 0.72
C ALA A 15 5.18 41.92 1.26
N SER A 16 4.37 42.29 2.26
CA SER A 16 3.23 41.48 2.68
C SER A 16 2.14 41.57 1.60
N ALA A 17 2.22 40.71 0.59
CA ALA A 17 1.14 40.51 -0.37
C ALA A 17 0.05 39.69 0.32
N THR A 18 -0.96 40.36 0.88
CA THR A 18 -2.17 39.71 1.37
C THR A 18 -2.98 39.23 0.17
N LEU A 19 -2.84 37.94 -0.19
CA LEU A 19 -3.79 37.27 -1.07
C LEU A 19 -5.14 37.17 -0.33
N ALA A 20 -6.09 38.02 -0.72
CA ALA A 20 -7.49 37.81 -0.40
C ALA A 20 -7.98 36.59 -1.21
N VAL A 21 -7.88 35.40 -0.62
CA VAL A 21 -8.59 34.22 -1.12
C VAL A 21 -10.08 34.49 -0.96
N SER A 22 -10.78 34.71 -2.07
CA SER A 22 -12.24 34.67 -2.09
C SER A 22 -12.69 33.31 -1.58
N ALA A 23 -13.41 33.30 -0.47
CA ALA A 23 -14.24 32.17 -0.08
C ALA A 23 -15.39 32.06 -1.09
N ALA A 24 -15.11 31.47 -2.26
CA ALA A 24 -16.15 30.86 -3.08
C ALA A 24 -16.76 29.76 -2.19
N GLY A 25 -17.94 30.05 -1.63
CA GLY A 25 -18.60 29.20 -0.66
C GLY A 25 -18.60 27.75 -1.14
N ALA A 26 -18.04 26.86 -0.31
CA ALA A 26 -18.19 25.44 -0.49
C ALA A 26 -19.69 25.13 -0.50
N ARG A 27 -20.27 24.93 -1.68
CA ARG A 27 -21.59 24.31 -1.77
C ARG A 27 -21.43 22.94 -1.15
N LYS A 28 -22.18 22.68 -0.06
CA LYS A 28 -22.35 21.33 0.46
C LYS A 28 -22.80 20.46 -0.73
N PRO A 29 -22.05 19.43 -1.14
CA PRO A 29 -22.49 18.59 -2.25
C PRO A 29 -23.87 18.02 -1.90
N GLU A 30 -24.83 18.25 -2.79
CA GLU A 30 -26.14 17.60 -2.76
C GLU A 30 -25.89 16.08 -2.75
N PRO A 31 -26.49 15.31 -1.83
CA PRO A 31 -26.34 13.86 -1.85
C PRO A 31 -26.80 13.32 -3.20
N ALA A 32 -25.94 12.51 -3.84
CA ALA A 32 -26.26 11.89 -5.12
C ALA A 32 -27.54 11.05 -5.00
N PRO A 33 -28.39 10.99 -6.04
CA PRO A 33 -29.59 10.16 -6.02
C PRO A 33 -29.22 8.69 -5.83
N ALA A 34 -29.91 8.01 -4.92
CA ALA A 34 -29.69 6.59 -4.62
C ALA A 34 -30.04 5.65 -5.79
N SER A 35 -30.65 6.16 -6.86
CA SER A 35 -30.87 5.41 -8.08
C SER A 35 -30.79 6.28 -9.33
N VAL A 36 -30.35 5.67 -10.43
CA VAL A 36 -30.32 6.28 -11.77
C VAL A 36 -30.91 5.29 -12.76
N THR A 37 -31.85 5.75 -13.59
CA THR A 37 -32.44 4.93 -14.66
C THR A 37 -31.98 5.44 -16.03
N ALA A 38 -31.43 4.54 -16.85
CA ALA A 38 -31.05 4.83 -18.24
C ALA A 38 -31.31 3.60 -19.13
N ASN A 39 -31.89 3.82 -20.31
CA ASN A 39 -32.17 2.76 -21.30
C ASN A 39 -32.91 1.53 -20.73
N GLY A 40 -33.81 1.73 -19.76
CA GLY A 40 -34.54 0.64 -19.11
C GLY A 40 -33.78 -0.12 -18.03
N PHE A 41 -32.55 0.28 -17.69
CA PHE A 41 -31.80 -0.23 -16.55
C PHE A 41 -31.84 0.76 -15.39
N THR A 42 -32.13 0.27 -14.18
CA THR A 42 -32.08 1.05 -12.95
C THR A 42 -30.91 0.57 -12.11
N LEU A 43 -29.93 1.45 -11.88
CA LEU A 43 -28.85 1.23 -10.94
C LEU A 43 -29.28 1.78 -9.58
N THR A 44 -29.29 0.93 -8.55
CA THR A 44 -29.55 1.33 -7.16
C THR A 44 -28.26 1.25 -6.38
N SER A 45 -27.89 2.33 -5.70
CA SER A 45 -26.76 2.35 -4.78
C SER A 45 -27.13 1.63 -3.49
N SER A 46 -26.39 0.56 -3.18
CA SER A 46 -26.49 -0.15 -1.91
C SER A 46 -25.25 0.16 -1.07
N THR A 47 -25.44 0.36 0.23
CA THR A 47 -24.33 0.50 1.17
C THR A 47 -23.87 -0.87 1.64
N ILE A 48 -22.57 -1.14 1.52
CA ILE A 48 -21.92 -2.36 2.02
C ILE A 48 -20.82 -1.93 2.98
N ALA A 49 -20.77 -2.56 4.16
CA ALA A 49 -19.63 -2.43 5.06
C ALA A 49 -18.54 -3.40 4.62
N LEU A 50 -17.37 -2.88 4.25
CA LEU A 50 -16.21 -3.70 3.91
C LEU A 50 -15.46 -4.12 5.19
N PRO A 51 -14.91 -5.35 5.25
CA PRO A 51 -13.98 -5.72 6.32
C PRO A 51 -12.74 -4.83 6.27
N VAL A 52 -12.11 -4.64 7.43
CA VAL A 52 -10.80 -3.98 7.50
C VAL A 52 -9.78 -4.92 6.86
N GLU A 53 -8.93 -4.37 5.98
CA GLU A 53 -7.88 -5.13 5.32
C GLU A 53 -6.55 -4.89 6.02
N GLU A 54 -5.87 -5.98 6.34
CA GLU A 54 -4.61 -5.93 7.07
C GLU A 54 -3.48 -5.72 6.06
N PRO A 55 -2.74 -4.60 6.14
CA PRO A 55 -1.81 -4.22 5.09
C PRO A 55 -0.53 -5.06 5.08
N PHE A 56 -0.23 -5.74 6.18
CA PHE A 56 1.02 -6.45 6.42
C PHE A 56 0.82 -7.96 6.58
N PHE A 57 1.86 -8.70 6.23
CA PHE A 57 1.99 -10.12 6.52
C PHE A 57 2.04 -10.32 8.04
N PRO A 58 1.24 -11.25 8.60
CA PRO A 58 1.24 -11.51 10.04
C PRO A 58 2.51 -12.22 10.48
N ASP A 59 2.87 -12.09 11.76
CA ASP A 59 3.91 -12.94 12.33
C ASP A 59 3.50 -14.42 12.29
N SER A 60 4.49 -15.29 12.11
CA SER A 60 4.30 -16.73 12.20
C SER A 60 3.74 -17.10 13.58
N PRO A 61 2.57 -17.74 13.68
CA PRO A 61 1.89 -18.00 14.96
C PRO A 61 2.72 -18.89 15.90
N ASP A 62 3.59 -19.72 15.33
CA ASP A 62 4.33 -20.76 16.05
C ASP A 62 5.77 -20.34 16.39
N GLY A 63 6.10 -19.06 16.22
CA GLY A 63 7.47 -18.56 16.35
C GLY A 63 8.37 -18.91 15.16
N GLY A 64 7.77 -19.26 14.01
CA GLY A 64 8.45 -19.47 12.74
C GLY A 64 9.10 -18.20 12.16
N PRO A 65 9.45 -18.21 10.86
CA PRO A 65 10.11 -17.08 10.19
C PRO A 65 9.41 -15.74 10.45
N LYS A 66 10.20 -14.68 10.68
CA LYS A 66 9.68 -13.34 10.91
C LYS A 66 9.18 -12.72 9.62
N ALA A 67 8.14 -11.90 9.72
CA ALA A 67 7.51 -11.25 8.57
C ALA A 67 8.25 -9.97 8.14
N ASP A 68 9.31 -9.54 8.85
CA ASP A 68 9.97 -8.25 8.63
C ASP A 68 10.47 -8.09 7.19
N THR A 69 11.21 -9.06 6.66
CA THR A 69 11.76 -9.00 5.29
C THR A 69 10.65 -8.97 4.23
N ILE A 70 9.64 -9.85 4.32
CA ILE A 70 8.56 -9.87 3.35
C ILE A 70 7.69 -8.60 3.42
N ASN A 71 7.50 -8.02 4.60
CA ASN A 71 6.82 -6.74 4.76
C ASN A 71 7.64 -5.56 4.24
N ALA A 72 8.97 -5.61 4.31
CA ALA A 72 9.82 -4.57 3.73
C ALA A 72 9.77 -4.60 2.19
N ASP A 73 9.75 -5.79 1.60
CA ASP A 73 10.03 -5.95 0.17
C ASP A 73 8.78 -6.17 -0.70
N CYS A 74 7.70 -6.73 -0.15
CA CYS A 74 6.55 -7.18 -0.95
C CYS A 74 5.30 -6.29 -0.81
N THR A 75 5.22 -5.39 0.18
CA THR A 75 4.03 -4.55 0.38
C THR A 75 4.12 -3.17 -0.30
N ALA A 76 5.15 -2.94 -1.12
CA ALA A 76 5.33 -1.68 -1.84
C ALA A 76 4.36 -1.50 -3.02
N CYS A 77 3.87 -2.60 -3.60
CA CYS A 77 3.06 -2.58 -4.82
C CYS A 77 1.66 -3.19 -4.65
N HIS A 78 1.47 -4.07 -3.68
CA HIS A 78 0.18 -4.69 -3.36
C HIS A 78 0.09 -4.96 -1.86
N SER A 79 -1.13 -5.21 -1.37
CA SER A 79 -1.33 -5.62 0.01
C SER A 79 -0.88 -7.07 0.24
N ALA A 80 -0.65 -7.44 1.50
CA ALA A 80 -0.35 -8.81 1.88
C ALA A 80 -1.49 -9.79 1.51
N SER A 81 -2.75 -9.31 1.52
CA SER A 81 -3.93 -10.12 1.21
C SER A 81 -3.87 -10.78 -0.16
N MET A 82 -3.30 -10.11 -1.18
CA MET A 82 -3.10 -10.71 -2.51
C MET A 82 -2.24 -11.97 -2.47
N THR A 83 -1.29 -12.05 -1.54
CA THR A 83 -0.42 -13.22 -1.37
C THR A 83 -1.07 -14.26 -0.45
N LEU A 84 -1.65 -13.81 0.66
CA LEU A 84 -2.27 -14.70 1.68
C LEU A 84 -3.55 -15.39 1.22
N THR A 85 -4.16 -14.92 0.13
CA THR A 85 -5.37 -15.52 -0.46
C THR A 85 -5.09 -16.48 -1.60
N GLN A 86 -3.83 -16.72 -1.96
CA GLN A 86 -3.47 -17.71 -2.96
C GLN A 86 -3.81 -19.13 -2.47
N PRO A 87 -4.11 -20.07 -3.39
CA PRO A 87 -4.24 -21.49 -3.04
C PRO A 87 -2.93 -22.03 -2.44
N ALA A 88 -2.97 -23.21 -1.83
CA ALA A 88 -1.75 -23.86 -1.37
C ALA A 88 -0.76 -24.06 -2.53
N LEU A 89 0.42 -23.45 -2.43
CA LEU A 89 1.50 -23.55 -3.42
C LEU A 89 2.68 -24.34 -2.85
N SER A 90 3.38 -25.06 -3.72
CA SER A 90 4.66 -25.68 -3.36
C SER A 90 5.74 -24.60 -3.17
N PRO A 91 6.83 -24.90 -2.44
CA PRO A 91 7.96 -23.98 -2.32
C PRO A 91 8.55 -23.55 -3.67
N GLU A 92 8.61 -24.46 -4.64
CA GLU A 92 9.08 -24.17 -6.00
C GLU A 92 8.13 -23.20 -6.75
N ALA A 93 6.82 -23.39 -6.59
CA ALA A 93 5.84 -22.47 -7.16
C ALA A 93 5.96 -21.07 -6.54
N TRP A 94 6.17 -20.98 -5.22
CA TRP A 94 6.45 -19.71 -4.55
C TRP A 94 7.73 -19.05 -5.06
N ALA A 95 8.80 -19.82 -5.27
CA ALA A 95 10.04 -19.30 -5.87
C ALA A 95 9.78 -18.69 -7.25
N GLY A 96 9.03 -19.39 -8.11
CA GLY A 96 8.62 -18.85 -9.42
C GLY A 96 7.82 -17.54 -9.31
N VAL A 97 6.93 -17.41 -8.32
CA VAL A 97 6.16 -16.18 -8.08
C VAL A 97 7.07 -15.05 -7.59
N VAL A 98 7.94 -15.28 -6.61
CA VAL A 98 8.87 -14.26 -6.08
C VAL A 98 9.82 -13.77 -7.17
N HIS A 99 10.41 -14.68 -7.95
CA HIS A 99 11.24 -14.32 -9.10
C HIS A 99 10.44 -13.55 -10.16
N LYS A 100 9.18 -13.90 -10.42
CA LYS A 100 8.31 -13.11 -11.29
C LYS A 100 8.12 -11.68 -10.77
N MET A 101 7.91 -11.48 -9.46
CA MET A 101 7.74 -10.13 -8.90
C MET A 101 8.98 -9.29 -9.11
N ARG A 102 10.17 -9.88 -8.89
CA ARG A 102 11.44 -9.19 -9.06
C ARG A 102 11.81 -8.96 -10.53
N ASP A 103 11.76 -9.99 -11.35
CA ASP A 103 12.37 -9.96 -12.68
C ASP A 103 11.41 -9.41 -13.76
N VAL A 104 10.11 -9.63 -13.61
CA VAL A 104 9.08 -9.20 -14.57
C VAL A 104 8.37 -7.93 -14.13
N TYR A 105 8.03 -7.83 -12.84
CA TYR A 105 7.37 -6.62 -12.30
C TYR A 105 8.34 -5.63 -11.68
N HIS A 106 9.64 -5.94 -11.66
CA HIS A 106 10.69 -5.05 -11.19
C HIS A 106 10.50 -4.60 -9.74
N ALA A 107 9.89 -5.46 -8.91
CA ALA A 107 9.85 -5.25 -7.48
C ALA A 107 11.29 -5.14 -6.94
N PRO A 108 11.61 -4.14 -6.11
CA PRO A 108 12.97 -3.90 -5.63
C PRO A 108 13.34 -4.86 -4.49
N VAL A 109 13.27 -6.16 -4.75
CA VAL A 109 13.60 -7.24 -3.80
C VAL A 109 15.09 -7.58 -3.94
N PRO A 110 15.92 -7.37 -2.90
CA PRO A 110 17.33 -7.78 -2.93
C PRO A 110 17.48 -9.30 -3.08
N GLU A 111 18.52 -9.77 -3.78
CA GLU A 111 18.71 -11.21 -4.01
C GLU A 111 18.98 -11.95 -2.68
N GLU A 112 19.64 -11.27 -1.75
CA GLU A 112 19.94 -11.77 -0.41
C GLU A 112 18.69 -12.00 0.47
N ASP A 113 17.58 -11.31 0.18
CA ASP A 113 16.35 -11.38 0.96
C ASP A 113 15.39 -12.47 0.48
N VAL A 114 15.58 -12.96 -0.76
CA VAL A 114 14.75 -14.00 -1.38
C VAL A 114 14.67 -15.27 -0.53
N PRO A 115 15.76 -15.82 0.03
CA PRO A 115 15.68 -17.02 0.87
C PRO A 115 14.81 -16.81 2.10
N ALA A 116 14.84 -15.63 2.72
CA ALA A 116 14.03 -15.31 3.90
C ALA A 116 12.54 -15.19 3.54
N ILE A 117 12.23 -14.55 2.41
CA ILE A 117 10.87 -14.45 1.87
C ILE A 117 10.31 -15.84 1.57
N LEU A 118 11.08 -16.70 0.91
CA LEU A 118 10.64 -18.07 0.58
C LEU A 118 10.46 -18.93 1.83
N ALA A 119 11.33 -18.79 2.82
CA ALA A 119 11.17 -19.47 4.10
C ALA A 119 9.87 -19.06 4.80
N TYR A 120 9.52 -17.77 4.78
CA TYR A 120 8.26 -17.28 5.32
C TYR A 120 7.05 -17.83 4.55
N LEU A 121 7.05 -17.75 3.21
CA LEU A 121 5.95 -18.23 2.38
C LEU A 121 5.72 -19.74 2.50
N ALA A 122 6.78 -20.52 2.62
CA ALA A 122 6.70 -21.97 2.84
C ALA A 122 6.15 -22.35 4.22
N HIS A 123 6.17 -21.42 5.18
CA HIS A 123 5.63 -21.62 6.53
C HIS A 123 4.15 -21.20 6.63
N LEU A 124 3.60 -20.55 5.61
CA LEU A 124 2.18 -20.19 5.61
C LEU A 124 1.30 -21.46 5.68
N PRO A 125 0.23 -21.44 6.49
CA PRO A 125 -0.68 -22.56 6.54
C PRO A 125 -1.34 -22.75 5.17
N PRO A 126 -1.45 -24.00 4.67
CA PRO A 126 -2.09 -24.25 3.39
C PRO A 126 -3.56 -23.84 3.46
N LYS A 127 -4.03 -23.03 2.50
CA LYS A 127 -5.46 -22.82 2.29
C LYS A 127 -6.01 -23.91 1.36
N PRO A 128 -7.19 -24.50 1.67
CA PRO A 128 -7.83 -25.45 0.78
C PRO A 128 -8.18 -24.77 -0.56
N SER A 129 -8.07 -25.53 -1.64
CA SER A 129 -8.50 -25.10 -2.96
C SER A 129 -10.02 -24.87 -2.96
N PRO A 130 -10.55 -23.89 -3.70
CA PRO A 130 -11.99 -23.74 -3.84
C PRO A 130 -12.61 -25.03 -4.41
N GLY A 131 -13.36 -25.79 -3.60
CA GLY A 131 -14.02 -27.05 -4.00
C GLY A 131 -13.79 -28.26 -3.08
N GLU A 132 -12.94 -28.16 -2.07
CA GLU A 132 -12.81 -29.15 -0.98
C GLU A 132 -13.46 -28.58 0.29
N GLU A 133 -14.79 -28.66 0.40
CA GLU A 133 -15.56 -28.48 1.64
C GLU A 133 -16.28 -29.77 2.04
#